data_AF-A0ABD5YMT6-F1
#
_entry.id   AF-A0ABD5YMT6-F1
#
_cell.length_a   1.000
_cell.length_b   1.000
_cell.length_c   1.000
_cell.angle_alpha   90.00
_cell.angle_beta   90.00
_cell.angle_gamma   90.00
#
_symmetry.space_group_name_H-M   'P 1'
#
loop_
_entity.id
_entity.type
_entity.pdbx_description
1 polymer ?
#
loop_
_entity_poly.entity_id
_entity_poly.type
_entity_poly.pdbx_seq_one_letter_code
_entity_poly.pdbx_strand_id
1 'polypeptide(L)'
;MTSCPFEIGDTVIDRDDSLAPRSVVVSLPSKAAADWLMYGGVTVAQANPQYPADASIVVVVAVNDVDRYLPEWDAETPLARSTLNEAGIYYRASPACCLTTAEPDENSPTDLDDINTAEIEDCNRS
;
A
#
# COMPACT_ATOMS: atom_id res chain seq x y z
N MET A 1 17.42 -5.70 13.89
CA MET A 1 16.06 -5.18 13.63
C MET A 1 16.14 -4.45 12.31
N THR A 2 15.63 -5.06 11.24
CA THR A 2 15.57 -4.39 9.93
C THR A 2 14.50 -3.31 10.04
N SER A 3 14.91 -2.05 9.94
CA SER A 3 13.97 -0.93 9.90
C SER A 3 12.98 -1.15 8.76
N CYS A 4 11.69 -0.91 8.99
CA CYS A 4 10.71 -0.91 7.92
C CYS A 4 11.06 0.24 6.95
N PRO A 5 11.24 -0.02 5.64
CA PRO A 5 11.59 1.01 4.67
C PRO A 5 10.38 1.81 4.18
N PHE A 6 9.17 1.45 4.60
CA PHE A 6 7.92 2.07 4.18
C PHE A 6 7.42 3.07 5.21
N GLU A 7 6.67 4.04 4.71
CA GLU A 7 5.94 5.06 5.46
C GLU A 7 4.43 4.86 5.31
N ILE A 8 3.64 5.52 6.15
CA ILE A 8 2.18 5.54 5.98
C ILE A 8 1.86 6.25 4.66
N GLY A 9 0.89 5.73 3.91
CA GLY A 9 0.49 6.28 2.62
C GLY A 9 1.25 5.71 1.42
N ASP A 10 2.36 5.00 1.64
CA ASP A 10 3.08 4.34 0.55
C ASP A 10 2.19 3.36 -0.20
N THR A 11 2.20 3.43 -1.54
CA THR A 11 1.57 2.40 -2.37
C THR A 11 2.56 1.29 -2.64
N VAL A 12 2.17 0.06 -2.34
CA VAL A 12 3.01 -1.14 -2.40
C VAL A 12 2.30 -2.28 -3.14
N ILE A 13 3.10 -3.23 -3.61
CA ILE A 13 2.67 -4.49 -4.20
C ILE A 13 3.34 -5.63 -3.44
N ASP A 14 2.59 -6.70 -3.19
CA ASP A 14 3.14 -7.94 -2.64
C ASP A 14 3.85 -8.71 -3.76
N ARG A 15 5.18 -8.82 -3.68
CA ARG A 15 6.00 -9.46 -4.72
C ARG A 15 5.87 -10.98 -4.74
N ASP A 16 5.41 -11.56 -3.63
CA ASP A 16 5.22 -12.99 -3.46
C ASP A 16 3.80 -13.43 -3.89
N ASP A 17 2.90 -12.48 -4.17
CA ASP A 17 1.52 -12.73 -4.57
C ASP A 17 1.14 -11.87 -5.79
N SER A 18 1.37 -12.40 -7.01
CA SER A 18 1.12 -11.68 -8.27
C SER A 18 -0.35 -11.32 -8.51
N LEU A 19 -1.28 -11.90 -7.74
CA LEU A 19 -2.70 -11.58 -7.80
C LEU A 19 -3.11 -10.55 -6.74
N ALA A 20 -2.20 -10.16 -5.85
CA ALA A 20 -2.47 -9.14 -4.84
C ALA A 20 -2.71 -7.78 -5.53
N PRO A 21 -3.76 -7.05 -5.13
CA PRO A 21 -3.97 -5.70 -5.62
C PRO A 21 -2.88 -4.75 -5.12
N ARG A 22 -2.68 -3.65 -5.84
CA ARG A 22 -1.97 -2.48 -5.31
C ARG A 22 -2.63 -2.07 -4.00
N SER A 23 -1.82 -1.87 -2.97
CA SER A 23 -2.28 -1.62 -1.62
C SER A 23 -1.54 -0.43 -1.01
N VAL A 24 -2.20 0.29 -0.11
CA VAL A 24 -1.62 1.41 0.62
C VAL A 24 -1.19 0.95 2.00
N VAL A 25 -0.03 1.42 2.46
CA VAL A 25 0.45 1.21 3.83
C VAL A 25 -0.38 2.05 4.79
N VAL A 26 -1.10 1.39 5.71
CA VAL A 26 -2.00 2.06 6.66
C VAL A 26 -1.50 2.00 8.10
N SER A 27 -0.57 1.11 8.43
CA SER A 27 -0.02 0.99 9.79
C SER A 27 1.34 0.30 9.83
N LEU A 28 2.20 0.75 10.74
CA LEU A 28 3.56 0.24 11.00
C LEU A 28 3.69 -0.16 12.48
N PRO A 29 3.14 -1.32 12.89
CA PRO A 29 2.96 -1.68 14.29
C PRO A 29 4.24 -1.98 15.10
N SER A 30 5.43 -1.86 14.50
CA SER A 30 6.71 -2.20 15.14
C SER A 30 6.73 -3.61 15.75
N LYS A 31 6.16 -4.60 15.03
CA LYS A 31 6.14 -6.02 15.42
C LYS A 31 6.74 -6.90 14.33
N ALA A 32 7.39 -7.99 14.73
CA ALA A 32 7.86 -9.01 13.81
C ALA A 32 6.74 -9.98 13.40
N ALA A 33 6.94 -10.72 12.31
CA ALA A 33 5.99 -11.70 11.80
C ALA A 33 5.70 -12.85 12.80
N ALA A 34 6.68 -13.19 13.65
CA ALA A 34 6.52 -14.14 14.75
C ALA A 34 5.66 -13.62 15.91
N ASP A 35 5.46 -12.30 16.02
CA ASP A 35 4.75 -11.66 17.13
C ASP A 35 3.37 -11.11 16.73
N TRP A 36 3.08 -11.06 15.43
CA TRP A 36 1.82 -10.54 14.92
C TRP A 36 0.75 -11.61 14.80
N LEU A 37 -0.23 -11.57 15.72
CA LEU A 37 -1.37 -12.49 15.74
C LEU A 37 -2.45 -12.11 14.73
N MET A 38 -2.79 -13.08 13.90
CA MET A 38 -3.92 -13.04 12.97
C MET A 38 -5.18 -13.64 13.60
N TYR A 39 -6.30 -13.53 12.88
CA TYR A 39 -7.52 -14.22 13.26
C TYR A 39 -7.27 -15.74 13.32
N GLY A 40 -7.81 -16.41 14.34
CA GLY A 40 -7.55 -17.83 14.60
C GLY A 40 -6.34 -18.11 15.51
N GLY A 41 -5.67 -17.06 16.02
CA GLY A 41 -4.65 -17.20 17.07
C GLY A 41 -3.28 -17.69 16.58
N VAL A 42 -3.07 -17.75 15.27
CA VAL A 42 -1.76 -18.04 14.66
C VAL A 42 -1.05 -16.74 14.27
N THR A 43 0.27 -16.77 14.30
CA THR A 43 1.11 -15.64 13.87
C THR A 43 1.29 -15.62 12.35
N VAL A 44 1.71 -14.48 11.80
CA VAL A 44 2.02 -14.37 10.35
C VAL A 44 3.07 -15.39 9.94
N ALA A 45 4.14 -15.55 10.74
CA ALA A 45 5.20 -16.51 10.47
C ALA A 45 4.73 -17.98 10.56
N GLN A 46 3.76 -18.29 11.44
CA GLN A 46 3.19 -19.64 11.52
C GLN A 46 2.32 -19.99 10.32
N ALA A 47 1.50 -19.06 9.85
CA ALA A 47 0.65 -19.31 8.68
C ALA A 47 1.43 -19.26 7.36
N ASN A 48 2.56 -18.55 7.34
CA ASN A 48 3.42 -18.38 6.17
C ASN A 48 4.87 -18.75 6.55
N PRO A 49 5.20 -20.05 6.67
CA PRO A 49 6.52 -20.50 7.12
C PRO A 49 7.68 -20.06 6.22
N GLN A 50 7.40 -19.67 4.98
CA GLN A 50 8.36 -19.12 4.04
C GLN A 50 8.80 -17.69 4.38
N TYR A 51 8.03 -16.97 5.20
CA TYR A 51 8.37 -15.61 5.59
C TYR A 51 9.38 -15.59 6.75
N PRO A 52 10.37 -14.67 6.75
CA PRO A 52 11.28 -14.55 7.87
C PRO A 52 10.51 -14.18 9.14
N ALA A 53 10.70 -14.98 10.19
CA ALA A 53 9.98 -14.82 11.45
C ALA A 53 10.26 -13.47 12.13
N ASP A 54 11.47 -12.93 11.95
CA ASP A 54 11.92 -11.65 12.48
C ASP A 54 11.58 -10.44 11.59
N ALA A 55 10.95 -10.66 10.42
CA ALA A 55 10.63 -9.57 9.51
C ALA A 55 9.56 -8.64 10.10
N SER A 56 9.81 -7.33 10.00
CA SER A 56 8.87 -6.28 10.41
C SER A 56 7.56 -6.37 9.64
N ILE A 57 6.43 -6.29 10.34
CA ILE A 57 5.09 -6.31 9.76
C ILE A 57 4.66 -4.92 9.32
N VAL A 58 4.04 -4.88 8.14
CA VAL A 58 3.36 -3.75 7.54
C VAL A 58 1.89 -4.12 7.35
N VAL A 59 0.99 -3.22 7.73
CA VAL A 59 -0.45 -3.42 7.47
C VAL A 59 -0.84 -2.63 6.23
N VAL A 60 -1.48 -3.30 5.28
CA VAL A 60 -1.86 -2.75 3.99
C VAL A 60 -3.34 -2.96 3.70
N VAL A 61 -3.92 -2.04 2.94
CA VAL A 61 -5.32 -2.07 2.45
C VAL A 61 -5.33 -1.82 0.95
N ALA A 62 -6.21 -2.46 0.20
CA ALA A 62 -6.32 -2.21 -1.24
C ALA A 62 -6.63 -0.73 -1.53
N VAL A 63 -5.97 -0.14 -2.54
CA VAL A 63 -6.15 1.28 -2.90
C VAL A 63 -7.62 1.62 -3.11
N ASN A 64 -8.36 0.76 -3.83
CA ASN A 64 -9.78 0.95 -4.11
C ASN A 64 -10.66 0.97 -2.83
N ASP A 65 -10.26 0.23 -1.79
CA ASP A 65 -11.01 0.21 -0.54
C ASP A 65 -10.74 1.48 0.28
N VAL A 66 -9.50 1.98 0.27
CA VAL A 66 -9.17 3.27 0.90
C VAL A 66 -9.95 4.40 0.23
N ASP A 67 -9.89 4.51 -1.10
CA ASP A 67 -10.61 5.54 -1.86
C ASP A 67 -12.13 5.52 -1.60
N ARG A 68 -12.70 4.31 -1.56
CA ARG A 68 -14.14 4.13 -1.39
C ARG A 68 -14.64 4.36 0.03
N TYR A 69 -13.91 3.87 1.03
CA TYR A 69 -14.39 3.79 2.40
C TYR A 69 -13.74 4.80 3.35
N LEU A 70 -12.59 5.36 2.97
CA LEU A 70 -11.83 6.34 3.76
C LEU A 70 -11.39 7.54 2.90
N PRO A 71 -12.30 8.21 2.18
CA PRO A 71 -11.94 9.33 1.30
C PRO A 71 -11.38 10.55 2.05
N GLU A 72 -11.61 10.64 3.37
CA GLU A 72 -11.13 11.73 4.23
C GLU A 72 -9.81 11.41 4.93
N TRP A 73 -9.25 10.21 4.71
CA TRP A 73 -7.98 9.84 5.32
C TRP A 73 -6.81 10.54 4.62
N ASP A 74 -5.96 11.20 5.39
CA ASP A 74 -4.85 12.04 4.92
C ASP A 74 -3.62 11.28 4.41
N ALA A 75 -3.62 9.94 4.50
CA ALA A 75 -2.49 9.08 4.12
C ALA A 75 -1.18 9.33 4.91
N GLU A 76 -1.20 10.10 5.99
CA GLU A 76 -0.06 10.31 6.90
C GLU A 76 -0.33 9.70 8.28
N THR A 77 -1.59 9.69 8.71
CA THR A 77 -2.03 9.23 10.02
C THR A 77 -2.22 7.70 10.03
N PRO A 78 -1.56 6.93 10.92
CA PRO A 78 -1.73 5.49 10.97
C PRO A 78 -3.17 5.11 11.37
N LEU A 79 -3.76 4.17 10.64
CA LEU A 79 -5.10 3.65 10.92
C LEU A 79 -5.04 2.52 11.95
N ALA A 80 -5.90 2.62 12.96
CA ALA A 80 -6.07 1.55 13.94
C ALA A 80 -6.88 0.39 13.33
N ARG A 81 -6.59 -0.84 13.78
CA ARG A 81 -7.35 -2.03 13.37
C ARG A 81 -8.85 -1.90 13.64
N SER A 82 -9.23 -1.26 14.75
CA SER A 82 -10.64 -1.02 15.08
C SER A 82 -11.32 -0.16 14.02
N THR A 83 -10.68 0.93 13.58
CA THR A 83 -11.18 1.80 12.51
C THR A 83 -11.42 1.03 11.21
N LEU A 84 -10.47 0.18 10.81
CA LEU A 84 -10.61 -0.67 9.62
C LEU A 84 -11.76 -1.66 9.76
N ASN A 85 -11.89 -2.30 10.92
CA ASN A 85 -12.97 -3.25 11.19
C ASN A 85 -14.35 -2.56 11.20
N GLU A 86 -14.47 -1.37 11.80
CA GLU A 86 -15.71 -0.58 11.87
C GLU A 86 -16.15 -0.10 10.49
N ALA A 87 -15.19 0.26 9.63
CA ALA A 87 -15.44 0.61 8.24
C ALA A 87 -15.74 -0.61 7.34
N GLY A 88 -15.62 -1.83 7.87
CA GLY A 88 -15.80 -3.07 7.09
C GLY A 88 -14.70 -3.32 6.06
N ILE A 89 -13.52 -2.72 6.26
CA ILE A 89 -12.39 -2.76 5.33
C ILE A 89 -11.52 -3.98 5.62
N TYR A 90 -11.23 -4.77 4.59
CA TYR A 90 -10.27 -5.86 4.69
C TYR A 90 -8.84 -5.30 4.65
N TYR A 91 -7.99 -5.80 5.54
CA TYR A 91 -6.56 -5.47 5.58
C TYR A 91 -5.70 -6.72 5.67
N ARG A 92 -4.48 -6.64 5.13
CA ARG A 92 -3.47 -7.70 5.23
C ARG A 92 -2.30 -7.22 6.07
N ALA A 93 -1.70 -8.13 6.83
CA ALA A 93 -0.40 -7.93 7.48
C ALA A 93 0.65 -8.70 6.69
N SER A 94 1.60 -7.98 6.09
CA SER A 94 2.67 -8.56 5.26
C SER A 94 4.04 -8.22 5.84
N PRO A 95 5.02 -9.14 5.77
CA PRO A 95 6.41 -8.79 6.05
C PRO A 95 6.91 -7.72 5.08
N ALA A 96 7.61 -6.71 5.59
CA ALA A 96 8.15 -5.62 4.78
C ALA A 96 9.03 -6.11 3.62
N CYS A 97 9.81 -7.17 3.83
CA CYS A 97 10.67 -7.76 2.80
C CYS A 97 9.91 -8.43 1.64
N CYS A 98 8.60 -8.63 1.76
CA CYS A 98 7.73 -9.16 0.71
C CYS A 98 7.05 -8.05 -0.10
N LEU A 99 7.21 -6.79 0.31
CA LEU A 99 6.61 -5.65 -0.36
C LEU A 99 7.64 -4.92 -1.22
N THR A 100 7.16 -4.32 -2.30
CA THR A 100 7.89 -3.33 -3.08
C THR A 100 7.01 -2.12 -3.31
N THR A 101 7.59 -0.92 -3.37
CA THR A 101 6.87 0.29 -3.77
C THR A 101 6.32 0.09 -5.18
N ALA A 102 5.05 0.44 -5.36
CA ALA A 102 4.44 0.47 -6.67
C ALA A 102 4.96 1.71 -7.42
N GLU A 103 5.28 1.54 -8.71
CA GLU A 103 5.53 2.71 -9.55
C GLU A 103 4.22 3.53 -9.65
N PRO A 104 4.32 4.88 -9.65
CA PRO A 104 3.15 5.71 -9.85
C PRO A 104 2.50 5.34 -11.19
N ASP A 105 1.18 5.32 -11.21
CA ASP A 105 0.47 5.07 -12.45
C ASP A 105 0.73 6.26 -13.40
N GLU A 106 1.36 6.03 -14.55
CA GLU A 106 1.61 7.07 -15.56
C GLU A 106 0.31 7.69 -16.12
N ASN A 107 -0.88 7.18 -15.75
CA ASN A 107 -2.19 7.78 -16.02
C ASN A 107 -2.88 8.40 -14.79
N SER A 108 -2.16 8.63 -13.70
CA SER A 108 -2.64 9.56 -12.67
C SER A 108 -2.83 10.92 -13.35
N PRO A 109 -3.98 11.61 -13.20
CA PRO A 109 -4.19 12.90 -13.82
C PRO A 109 -3.16 13.89 -13.28
N THR A 110 -2.04 14.05 -13.96
CA THR A 110 -1.18 15.21 -13.83
C THR A 110 -2.04 16.41 -14.18
N ASP A 111 -2.18 17.35 -13.25
CA ASP A 111 -2.71 18.70 -13.44
C ASP A 111 -2.50 19.16 -14.89
N LEU A 112 -3.57 19.19 -15.67
CA LEU A 112 -3.59 19.67 -17.06
C LEU A 112 -3.48 21.21 -17.14
N ASP A 113 -3.00 21.87 -16.09
CA ASP A 113 -3.00 23.34 -15.96
C ASP A 113 -1.71 24.00 -16.45
N ASP A 114 -1.04 23.44 -17.48
CA ASP A 114 0.02 24.16 -18.19
C ASP A 114 0.18 23.79 -19.68
N ILE A 115 -0.92 23.53 -20.39
CA ILE A 115 -0.88 23.65 -21.86
C ILE A 115 -1.11 25.12 -22.22
N ASN A 116 -0.04 25.91 -22.09
CA ASN A 116 0.01 27.23 -22.68
C ASN A 116 -0.31 27.13 -24.19
N THR A 117 -1.41 27.77 -24.56
CA THR A 117 -1.91 27.89 -25.92
C THR A 117 -0.99 28.82 -26.70
N ALA A 118 -0.06 28.28 -27.50
CA ALA A 118 0.53 29.01 -28.62
C ALA A 118 1.17 28.06 -29.65
N GLU A 119 0.85 28.30 -30.92
CA GLU A 119 1.54 27.86 -32.14
C GLU A 119 1.17 26.47 -32.71
N ILE A 120 -0.08 26.39 -33.20
CA ILE A 120 -0.37 25.62 -34.42
C ILE A 120 0.11 26.47 -35.60
N GLU A 121 1.29 26.18 -36.16
CA GLU A 121 1.64 26.61 -37.53
C GLU A 121 2.29 25.45 -38.31
N ASP A 122 1.48 24.92 -39.23
CA ASP A 122 1.84 24.50 -40.59
C ASP A 122 3.27 24.02 -40.87
N CYS A 123 3.44 22.69 -40.93
CA CYS A 123 4.42 22.11 -41.84
C CYS A 123 3.98 20.73 -42.33
N ASN A 124 3.15 20.69 -43.38
CA ASN A 124 3.09 19.55 -44.29
C ASN A 124 2.92 20.03 -45.73
N ARG A 125 4.05 20.49 -46.30
CA ARG A 125 4.25 20.58 -47.74
C ARG A 125 5.30 19.54 -48.13
N SER A 126 4.88 18.48 -48.81
CA SER A 126 5.65 17.73 -49.80
C SER A 126 4.70 16.91 -50.65
#